data_AF-A0A6J5VG62-F1
#
_entry.id   AF-A0A6J5VG62-F1
#
_cell.length_a   1.000
_cell.length_b   1.000
_cell.length_c   1.000
_cell.angle_alpha   90.00
_cell.angle_beta   90.00
_cell.angle_gamma   90.00
#
_symmetry.space_group_name_H-M   'P 1'
#
loop_
_entity.id
_entity.type
_entity.pdbx_description
1 polymer ?
#
loop_
_entity_poly.entity_id
_entity_poly.type
_entity_poly.pdbx_seq_one_letter_code
_entity_poly.pdbx_strand_id
1 'polypeptide(L)'
;MLQNKSFVKRTRGGKITKVVREHYLRHDIYCGAPICKVCDTSQARLSPTPSTILIFDTNVVLNQIDLLENPAIDDVVVLSIVLEEVKNRNLSVYNRVRALCSNSLRKFFVFSNEHHKDTYVTEMSGESKNDRNDRAIRVAAQWYQTHLAGSARILLITNDKENKRKAIEEGISAETVESYVRSLSRPDLLDLLVQPASEDVNMEEVEDLRPSKRKIIYTEHKPMSEITSGLHRGIYHQGKLRVNRYNPFEAYVGSESIGDEIIIYGRTNMNRAFDGDIVAVELLPQDQWHEEKSLALADEGGS
;
A
#
# COMPACT_ATOMS: atom_id res chain seq x y z
N MET A 1 22.39 18.04 15.00
CA MET A 1 21.95 19.29 14.35
C MET A 1 20.43 19.38 14.46
N LEU A 2 19.87 20.54 14.83
CA LEU A 2 18.43 20.73 14.96
C LEU A 2 17.84 21.28 13.66
N GLN A 3 16.78 20.67 13.17
CA GLN A 3 15.98 21.12 12.03
C GLN A 3 14.52 21.29 12.46
N ASN A 4 13.80 22.24 11.86
CA ASN A 4 12.36 22.42 12.13
C ASN A 4 11.55 21.89 10.95
N LYS A 5 10.80 20.80 11.17
CA LYS A 5 9.88 20.26 10.17
C LYS A 5 8.50 20.87 10.40
N SER A 6 8.02 21.66 9.43
CA SER A 6 6.68 22.25 9.47
C SER A 6 5.78 21.65 8.39
N PHE A 7 4.57 21.26 8.76
CA PHE A 7 3.58 20.76 7.81
C PHE A 7 2.17 21.22 8.20
N VAL A 8 1.28 21.26 7.22
CA VAL A 8 -0.12 21.63 7.43
C VAL A 8 -0.94 20.35 7.53
N LYS A 9 -1.80 20.26 8.56
CA LYS A 9 -2.76 19.16 8.70
C LYS A 9 -4.18 19.69 8.79
N ARG A 10 -5.11 18.99 8.14
CA ARG A 10 -6.55 19.18 8.35
C ARG A 10 -6.97 18.33 9.56
N THR A 11 -7.57 18.96 10.56
CA THR A 11 -8.10 18.28 11.73
C THR A 11 -9.41 17.55 11.39
N ARG A 12 -9.85 16.63 12.26
CA ARG A 12 -11.13 15.91 12.10
C ARG A 12 -12.32 16.87 11.98
N GLY A 13 -12.28 18.02 12.64
CA GLY A 13 -13.30 19.08 12.54
C GLY A 13 -13.13 20.03 11.34
N GLY A 14 -12.31 19.67 10.34
CA GLY A 14 -12.14 20.45 9.12
C GLY A 14 -11.21 21.66 9.23
N LYS A 15 -10.82 22.09 10.44
CA LYS A 15 -9.88 23.20 10.66
C LYS A 15 -8.48 22.85 10.15
N ILE A 16 -7.86 23.79 9.46
CA ILE A 16 -6.47 23.70 8.97
C ILE A 16 -5.53 24.18 10.09
N THR A 17 -4.50 23.40 10.41
CA THR A 17 -3.52 23.74 11.45
C THR A 17 -2.11 23.49 10.97
N LYS A 18 -1.22 24.48 11.14
CA LYS A 18 0.23 24.32 10.92
C LYS A 18 0.85 23.67 12.16
N VAL A 19 1.54 22.56 11.96
CA VAL A 19 2.29 21.86 13.00
C VAL A 19 3.76 22.05 12.73
N VAL A 20 4.51 22.49 13.76
CA VAL A 20 5.97 22.58 13.73
C VAL A 20 6.50 21.54 14.70
N ARG A 21 7.44 20.72 14.26
CA ARG A 21 8.13 19.72 15.08
C ARG A 21 9.63 19.90 14.94
N GLU A 22 10.32 19.81 16.06
CA GLU A 22 11.76 19.69 16.11
C GLU A 22 12.19 18.34 15.53
N HIS A 23 13.21 18.36 14.71
CA HIS A 23 13.81 17.19 14.09
C HIS A 23 15.32 17.18 14.37
N TYR A 24 15.74 16.24 15.20
CA TYR A 24 17.12 16.08 15.61
C TYR A 24 17.88 15.16 14.65
N LEU A 25 18.92 15.69 14.02
CA LEU A 25 19.86 14.94 13.21
C LEU A 25 21.07 14.51 14.03
N ARG A 26 21.37 13.23 13.97
CA ARG A 26 22.37 12.50 14.73
C ARG A 26 23.51 12.01 13.83
N HIS A 27 24.65 11.73 14.45
CA HIS A 27 25.86 11.20 13.82
C HIS A 27 26.23 9.80 14.32
N ASP A 28 25.58 9.34 15.39
CA ASP A 28 25.85 8.10 16.11
C ASP A 28 24.87 6.98 15.73
N ILE A 29 24.20 7.10 14.59
CA ILE A 29 23.35 6.04 14.04
C ILE A 29 24.24 5.07 13.27
N TYR A 30 24.34 3.84 13.76
CA TYR A 30 25.18 2.79 13.18
C TYR A 30 24.54 2.13 11.96
N CYS A 31 25.37 1.61 11.06
CA CYS A 31 24.93 1.03 9.78
C CYS A 31 24.41 -0.42 9.91
N GLY A 32 24.62 -1.08 11.05
CA GLY A 32 24.15 -2.45 11.31
C GLY A 32 24.98 -3.56 10.66
N ALA A 33 26.08 -3.22 9.99
CA ALA A 33 27.00 -4.15 9.34
C ALA A 33 28.21 -4.48 10.24
N PRO A 34 28.49 -5.76 10.57
CA PRO A 34 29.64 -6.12 11.38
C PRO A 34 31.00 -5.80 10.71
N ILE A 35 31.04 -5.77 9.38
CA ILE A 35 32.22 -5.37 8.59
C ILE A 35 32.61 -3.90 8.75
N CYS A 36 31.74 -3.07 9.32
CA CYS A 36 32.00 -1.65 9.44
C CYS A 36 33.10 -1.39 10.47
N LYS A 37 34.08 -0.56 10.08
CA LYS A 37 35.21 -0.15 10.94
C LYS A 37 34.95 1.14 11.72
N VAL A 38 33.87 1.85 11.40
CA VAL A 38 33.56 3.20 11.91
C VAL A 38 32.43 3.17 12.94
N CYS A 39 31.39 2.36 12.71
CA CYS A 39 30.22 2.28 13.57
C CYS A 39 30.41 1.30 14.73
N ASP A 40 29.59 1.47 15.77
CA ASP A 40 29.41 0.43 16.78
C ASP A 40 28.76 -0.82 16.14
N THR A 41 29.38 -1.97 16.34
CA THR A 41 28.97 -3.26 15.79
C THR A 41 28.30 -4.16 16.84
N SER A 42 28.19 -3.71 18.09
CA SER A 42 27.61 -4.49 19.20
C SER A 42 26.18 -5.00 18.94
N GLN A 43 25.40 -4.23 18.18
CA GLN A 43 24.02 -4.56 17.79
C GLN A 43 23.86 -4.79 16.28
N ALA A 44 24.95 -5.11 15.58
CA ALA A 44 24.89 -5.44 14.16
C ALA A 44 24.01 -6.69 13.93
N ARG A 45 23.13 -6.62 12.93
CA ARG A 45 22.20 -7.72 12.58
C ARG A 45 22.48 -8.34 11.21
N LEU A 46 23.30 -7.68 10.39
CA LEU A 46 23.69 -8.22 9.09
C LEU A 46 24.77 -9.30 9.26
N SER A 47 24.96 -10.11 8.21
CA SER A 47 26.00 -11.12 8.13
C SER A 47 27.39 -10.51 8.36
N PRO A 48 28.36 -11.27 8.92
CA PRO A 48 29.73 -10.79 9.11
C PRO A 48 30.48 -10.46 7.82
N THR A 49 30.10 -11.03 6.68
CA THR A 49 30.68 -10.76 5.36
C THR A 49 29.60 -10.87 4.28
N PRO A 50 28.67 -9.90 4.20
CA PRO A 50 27.59 -9.95 3.23
C PRO A 50 28.14 -9.62 1.84
N SER A 51 27.87 -10.48 0.86
CA SER A 51 28.26 -10.20 -0.53
C SER A 51 27.46 -9.04 -1.11
N THR A 52 26.16 -9.01 -0.81
CA THR A 52 25.22 -7.96 -1.22
C THR A 52 24.33 -7.59 -0.04
N ILE A 53 24.15 -6.28 0.18
CA ILE A 53 23.19 -5.72 1.12
C ILE A 53 22.03 -5.15 0.31
N LEU A 54 20.82 -5.57 0.65
CA LEU A 54 19.59 -5.18 -0.05
C LEU A 54 18.95 -3.98 0.65
N ILE A 55 18.56 -2.99 -0.15
CA ILE A 55 17.70 -1.88 0.29
C ILE A 55 16.43 -1.95 -0.54
N PHE A 56 15.29 -2.10 0.10
CA PHE A 56 14.01 -2.17 -0.58
C PHE A 56 13.31 -0.82 -0.62
N ASP A 57 12.69 -0.55 -1.75
CA ASP A 57 11.71 0.52 -1.90
C ASP A 57 10.36 0.16 -1.24
N THR A 58 9.58 1.17 -0.86
CA THR A 58 8.28 1.05 -0.20
C THR A 58 7.34 0.13 -0.97
N ASN A 59 7.21 0.30 -2.29
CA ASN A 59 6.27 -0.49 -3.09
C ASN A 59 6.66 -1.98 -3.14
N VAL A 60 7.96 -2.29 -3.07
CA VAL A 60 8.43 -3.68 -3.01
C VAL A 60 8.07 -4.28 -1.66
N VAL A 61 8.28 -3.56 -0.57
CA VAL A 61 7.89 -4.04 0.77
C VAL A 61 6.38 -4.26 0.89
N LEU A 62 5.57 -3.38 0.31
CA LEU A 62 4.10 -3.48 0.34
C LEU A 62 3.58 -4.70 -0.41
N ASN A 63 4.12 -4.96 -1.60
CA ASN A 63 3.57 -5.95 -2.51
C ASN A 63 4.24 -7.31 -2.44
N GLN A 64 5.46 -7.40 -1.88
CA GLN A 64 6.29 -8.62 -1.92
C GLN A 64 6.67 -9.10 -0.53
N ILE A 65 5.83 -8.86 0.49
CA ILE A 65 6.14 -9.24 1.87
C ILE A 65 6.39 -10.74 2.03
N ASP A 66 5.68 -11.59 1.29
CA ASP A 66 5.85 -13.05 1.34
C ASP A 66 7.24 -13.47 0.83
N LEU A 67 7.76 -12.79 -0.20
CA LEU A 67 9.14 -12.96 -0.66
C LEU A 67 10.14 -12.54 0.43
N LEU A 68 9.91 -11.39 1.08
CA LEU A 68 10.78 -10.89 2.15
C LEU A 68 10.78 -11.83 3.37
N GLU A 69 9.69 -12.54 3.62
CA GLU A 69 9.60 -13.56 4.68
C GLU A 69 10.33 -14.85 4.32
N ASN A 70 10.67 -15.09 3.06
CA ASN A 70 11.45 -16.26 2.67
C ASN A 70 12.89 -16.17 3.20
N PRO A 71 13.44 -17.22 3.84
CA PRO A 71 14.84 -17.27 4.30
C PRO A 71 15.88 -17.06 3.20
N ALA A 72 15.48 -17.21 1.94
CA ALA A 72 16.27 -16.85 0.78
C ALA A 72 16.77 -15.40 0.80
N ILE A 73 15.99 -14.51 1.41
CA ILE A 73 16.22 -13.08 1.47
C ILE A 73 16.75 -12.74 2.86
N ASP A 74 18.02 -12.34 2.87
CA ASP A 74 18.79 -11.96 4.04
C ASP A 74 19.65 -10.74 3.70
N ASP A 75 20.31 -10.18 4.72
CA ASP A 75 21.18 -9.01 4.60
C ASP A 75 20.44 -7.77 4.08
N VAL A 76 19.32 -7.49 4.73
CA VAL A 76 18.38 -6.43 4.34
C VAL A 76 18.49 -5.24 5.27
N VAL A 77 18.68 -4.07 4.69
CA VAL A 77 18.55 -2.78 5.39
C VAL A 77 17.20 -2.16 5.06
N VAL A 78 16.35 -2.06 6.07
CA VAL A 78 15.03 -1.41 5.99
C VAL A 78 15.16 0.02 6.47
N LEU A 79 14.87 0.98 5.59
CA LEU A 79 14.96 2.40 5.91
C LEU A 79 13.75 2.85 6.75
N SER A 80 13.97 3.75 7.72
CA SER A 80 12.90 4.29 8.56
C SER A 80 11.81 5.00 7.76
N ILE A 81 12.17 5.68 6.66
CA ILE A 81 11.19 6.32 5.78
C ILE A 81 10.26 5.29 5.10
N VAL A 82 10.81 4.15 4.70
CA VAL A 82 10.06 3.03 4.10
C VAL A 82 9.12 2.42 5.13
N LEU A 83 9.58 2.16 6.35
CA LEU A 83 8.72 1.64 7.43
C LEU A 83 7.56 2.58 7.77
N GLU A 84 7.81 3.88 7.84
CA GLU A 84 6.77 4.87 8.15
C GLU A 84 5.74 4.94 7.01
N GLU A 85 6.18 4.86 5.75
CA GLU A 85 5.26 4.83 4.62
C GLU A 85 4.42 3.55 4.57
N VAL A 86 5.05 2.38 4.79
CA VAL A 86 4.36 1.09 4.90
C VAL A 86 3.33 1.12 6.02
N LYS A 87 3.69 1.65 7.20
CA LYS A 87 2.76 1.79 8.35
C LYS A 87 1.53 2.63 8.01
N ASN A 88 1.71 3.70 7.24
CA ASN A 88 0.63 4.60 6.86
C ASN A 88 -0.26 4.02 5.74
N ARG A 89 0.27 3.12 4.91
CA ARG A 89 -0.48 2.47 3.81
C ARG A 89 -1.12 1.14 4.22
N ASN A 90 -0.39 0.26 4.89
CA ASN A 90 -0.86 -1.06 5.33
C ASN A 90 -0.23 -1.48 6.66
N LEU A 91 -1.01 -1.38 7.74
CA LEU A 91 -0.55 -1.70 9.09
C LEU A 91 -0.23 -3.20 9.27
N SER A 92 -0.91 -4.09 8.55
CA SER A 92 -0.65 -5.52 8.60
C SER A 92 0.75 -5.86 8.06
N VAL A 93 1.08 -5.32 6.88
CA VAL A 93 2.42 -5.47 6.28
C VAL A 93 3.49 -4.85 7.19
N TYR A 94 3.22 -3.68 7.77
CA TYR A 94 4.14 -3.07 8.74
C TYR A 94 4.45 -3.99 9.93
N ASN A 95 3.42 -4.60 10.51
CA ASN A 95 3.60 -5.52 11.64
C ASN A 95 4.44 -6.74 11.25
N ARG A 96 4.22 -7.30 10.05
CA ARG A 96 5.00 -8.41 9.50
C ARG A 96 6.47 -8.04 9.28
N VAL A 97 6.75 -6.92 8.61
CA VAL A 97 8.13 -6.41 8.42
C VAL A 97 8.79 -6.11 9.76
N ARG A 98 8.05 -5.58 10.73
CA ARG A 98 8.59 -5.30 12.07
C ARG A 98 8.93 -6.58 12.82
N ALA A 99 8.15 -7.64 12.65
CA ALA A 99 8.46 -8.96 13.19
C ALA A 99 9.75 -9.52 12.57
N LEU A 100 9.94 -9.39 11.24
CA LEU A 100 11.19 -9.76 10.56
C LEU A 100 12.39 -8.99 11.13
N CYS A 101 12.25 -7.67 11.29
CA CYS A 101 13.30 -6.82 11.83
C CYS A 101 13.62 -7.12 13.30
N SER A 102 12.69 -7.72 14.05
CA SER A 102 12.88 -8.04 15.47
C SER A 102 13.47 -9.43 15.69
N ASN A 103 13.19 -10.37 14.78
CA ASN A 103 13.69 -11.73 14.81
C ASN A 103 15.22 -11.79 14.61
N SER A 104 15.95 -12.34 15.58
CA SER A 104 17.42 -12.46 15.54
C SER A 104 17.94 -13.50 14.55
N LEU A 105 17.10 -14.45 14.12
CA LEU A 105 17.44 -15.43 13.09
C LEU A 105 17.42 -14.81 11.69
N ARG A 106 16.78 -13.65 11.54
CA ARG A 106 16.69 -12.93 10.26
C ARG A 106 17.67 -11.77 10.26
N LYS A 107 18.33 -11.58 9.13
CA LYS A 107 19.36 -10.55 8.98
C LYS A 107 18.78 -9.25 8.47
N PHE A 108 17.80 -8.73 9.22
CA PHE A 108 17.09 -7.50 8.92
C PHE A 108 17.51 -6.42 9.89
N PHE A 109 17.96 -5.29 9.35
CA PHE A 109 18.39 -4.14 10.13
C PHE A 109 17.57 -2.90 9.77
N VAL A 110 17.13 -2.15 10.79
CA VAL A 110 16.39 -0.89 10.57
C VAL A 110 17.35 0.28 10.67
N PHE A 111 17.56 0.98 9.56
CA PHE A 111 18.39 2.17 9.52
C PHE A 111 17.55 3.45 9.62
N SER A 112 17.84 4.27 10.63
CA SER A 112 17.10 5.51 10.92
C SER A 112 17.55 6.67 10.03
N ASN A 113 17.38 6.53 8.71
CA ASN A 113 17.85 7.48 7.69
C ASN A 113 17.29 8.91 7.86
N GLU A 114 16.07 9.06 8.39
CA GLU A 114 15.48 10.38 8.64
C GLU A 114 16.18 11.14 9.78
N HIS A 115 16.78 10.42 10.73
CA HIS A 115 17.48 11.01 11.87
C HIS A 115 18.99 11.05 11.68
N HIS A 116 19.53 10.51 10.60
CA HIS A 116 20.97 10.50 10.32
C HIS A 116 21.35 11.72 9.48
N LYS A 117 22.33 12.50 9.94
CA LYS A 117 22.67 13.79 9.33
C LYS A 117 23.03 13.67 7.85
N ASP A 118 23.82 12.68 7.48
CA ASP A 118 24.35 12.56 6.12
C ASP A 118 23.35 11.93 5.13
N THR A 119 22.25 11.33 5.62
CA THR A 119 21.23 10.71 4.77
C THR A 119 19.89 11.44 4.82
N TYR A 120 19.74 12.43 5.69
CA TYR A 120 18.53 13.21 5.79
C TYR A 120 18.38 14.13 4.58
N VAL A 121 17.20 14.09 3.97
CA VAL A 121 16.86 14.93 2.82
C VAL A 121 15.73 15.90 3.15
N THR A 122 15.88 17.16 2.75
CA THR A 122 14.83 18.17 2.82
C THR A 122 13.92 18.13 1.60
N GLU A 123 12.67 18.57 1.75
CA GLU A 123 11.72 18.71 0.64
C GLU A 123 12.23 19.79 -0.34
N MET A 124 12.21 19.49 -1.64
CA MET A 124 12.52 20.47 -2.70
C MET A 124 11.24 21.14 -3.22
N SER A 125 11.36 22.34 -3.77
CA SER A 125 10.22 23.08 -4.32
C SER A 125 9.61 22.34 -5.52
N GLY A 126 8.31 22.06 -5.48
CA GLY A 126 7.59 21.37 -6.55
C GLY A 126 7.74 19.84 -6.56
N GLU A 127 8.47 19.27 -5.61
CA GLU A 127 8.66 17.82 -5.47
C GLU A 127 7.46 17.17 -4.76
N SER A 128 7.01 16.00 -5.22
CA SER A 128 5.98 15.25 -4.51
C SER A 128 6.56 14.53 -3.28
N LYS A 129 5.68 14.12 -2.35
CA LYS A 129 6.13 13.31 -1.20
C LYS A 129 6.75 11.98 -1.61
N ASN A 130 6.30 11.39 -2.72
CA ASN A 130 6.83 10.14 -3.25
C ASN A 130 8.25 10.37 -3.77
N ASP A 131 8.43 11.37 -4.64
CA ASP A 131 9.74 11.72 -5.21
C ASP A 131 10.78 12.01 -4.12
N ARG A 132 10.37 12.73 -3.06
CA ARG A 132 11.22 13.00 -1.91
C ARG A 132 11.63 11.73 -1.18
N ASN A 133 10.71 10.78 -0.99
CA ASN A 133 11.00 9.51 -0.33
C ASN A 133 11.93 8.64 -1.18
N ASP A 134 11.68 8.56 -2.49
CA ASP A 134 12.54 7.85 -3.45
C ASP A 134 13.96 8.41 -3.45
N ARG A 135 14.08 9.74 -3.41
CA ARG A 135 15.37 10.42 -3.25
C ARG A 135 16.02 10.13 -1.90
N ALA A 136 15.26 10.09 -0.80
CA ALA A 136 15.79 9.71 0.50
C ALA A 136 16.37 8.28 0.50
N ILE A 137 15.69 7.36 -0.19
CA ILE A 137 16.14 5.96 -0.35
C ILE A 137 17.45 5.91 -1.15
N ARG A 138 17.52 6.64 -2.27
CA ARG A 138 18.74 6.72 -3.10
C ARG A 138 19.92 7.32 -2.34
N VAL A 139 19.71 8.43 -1.60
CA VAL A 139 20.76 9.04 -0.78
C VAL A 139 21.26 8.07 0.31
N ALA A 140 20.36 7.33 0.96
CA ALA A 140 20.76 6.30 1.93
C ALA A 140 21.57 5.17 1.27
N ALA A 141 21.16 4.70 0.08
CA ALA A 141 21.90 3.68 -0.66
C ALA A 141 23.31 4.15 -1.06
N GLN A 142 23.43 5.38 -1.55
CA GLN A 142 24.72 6.00 -1.88
C GLN A 142 25.62 6.14 -0.64
N TRP A 143 25.04 6.53 0.49
CA TRP A 143 25.76 6.61 1.76
C TRP A 143 26.30 5.24 2.18
N TYR A 144 25.49 4.18 2.12
CA TYR A 144 25.95 2.82 2.42
C TYR A 144 27.09 2.36 1.50
N GLN A 145 27.01 2.67 0.20
CA GLN A 145 28.05 2.31 -0.77
C GLN A 145 29.39 2.98 -0.45
N THR A 146 29.33 4.27 -0.09
CA THR A 146 30.51 5.06 0.28
C THR A 146 31.05 4.62 1.65
N HIS A 147 30.17 4.42 2.62
CA HIS A 147 30.49 4.13 4.01
C HIS A 147 31.15 2.75 4.19
N LEU A 148 30.69 1.74 3.45
CA LEU A 148 31.27 0.40 3.50
C LEU A 148 32.48 0.22 2.55
N ALA A 149 32.85 1.26 1.80
CA ALA A 149 34.05 1.32 0.96
C ALA A 149 34.22 0.09 0.05
N GLY A 150 33.13 -0.43 -0.51
CA GLY A 150 33.14 -1.61 -1.40
C GLY A 150 33.28 -2.97 -0.71
N SER A 151 33.26 -3.02 0.62
CA SER A 151 33.30 -4.28 1.40
C SER A 151 32.07 -5.16 1.19
N ALA A 152 30.95 -4.56 0.73
CA ALA A 152 29.73 -5.25 0.31
C ALA A 152 29.11 -4.48 -0.86
N ARG A 153 28.47 -5.19 -1.80
CA ARG A 153 27.69 -4.57 -2.88
C ARG A 153 26.37 -4.05 -2.30
N ILE A 154 26.03 -2.79 -2.53
CA ILE A 154 24.72 -2.24 -2.16
C ILE A 154 23.80 -2.37 -3.36
N LEU A 155 22.63 -2.98 -3.19
CA LEU A 155 21.65 -3.17 -4.25
C LEU A 155 20.30 -2.60 -3.83
N LEU A 156 19.84 -1.57 -4.55
CA LEU A 156 18.50 -1.02 -4.42
C LEU A 156 17.51 -1.87 -5.22
N ILE A 157 16.49 -2.39 -4.55
CA ILE A 157 15.41 -3.14 -5.19
C ILE A 157 14.18 -2.23 -5.30
N THR A 158 13.84 -1.87 -6.53
CA THR A 158 12.66 -1.04 -6.83
C THR A 158 11.99 -1.52 -8.12
N ASN A 159 10.66 -1.55 -8.11
CA ASN A 159 9.86 -1.80 -9.32
C ASN A 159 9.46 -0.48 -10.02
N ASP A 160 9.80 0.68 -9.46
CA ASP A 160 9.60 1.96 -10.11
C ASP A 160 10.71 2.19 -11.15
N LYS A 161 10.31 2.31 -12.42
CA LYS A 161 11.23 2.50 -13.56
C LYS A 161 12.03 3.80 -13.45
N GLU A 162 11.40 4.86 -12.97
CA GLU A 162 12.00 6.18 -12.86
C GLU A 162 12.97 6.25 -11.68
N ASN A 163 12.60 5.65 -10.54
CA ASN A 163 13.50 5.53 -9.39
C ASN A 163 14.74 4.69 -9.75
N LYS A 164 14.55 3.57 -10.46
CA LYS A 164 15.64 2.74 -10.98
C LYS A 164 16.56 3.51 -11.92
N ARG A 165 16.00 4.24 -12.90
CA ARG A 165 16.77 5.05 -13.86
C ARG A 165 17.64 6.08 -13.15
N LYS A 166 17.04 6.87 -12.24
CA LYS A 166 17.76 7.88 -11.46
C LYS A 166 18.84 7.27 -10.56
N ALA A 167 18.56 6.12 -9.94
CA ALA A 167 19.56 5.43 -9.12
C ALA A 167 20.79 5.01 -9.93
N ILE A 168 20.59 4.47 -11.14
CA ILE A 168 21.68 4.08 -12.04
C ILE A 168 22.49 5.30 -12.49
N GLU A 169 21.82 6.41 -12.82
CA GLU A 169 22.48 7.68 -13.19
C GLU A 169 23.35 8.25 -12.06
N GLU A 170 22.96 8.02 -10.81
CA GLU A 170 23.71 8.41 -9.62
C GLU A 170 24.81 7.41 -9.23
N GLY A 171 24.98 6.30 -9.98
CA GLY A 171 26.00 5.28 -9.72
C GLY A 171 25.60 4.20 -8.70
N ILE A 172 24.32 4.15 -8.32
CA ILE A 172 23.77 3.17 -7.40
C ILE A 172 23.34 1.93 -8.21
N SER A 173 23.74 0.73 -7.76
CA SER A 173 23.22 -0.50 -8.36
C SER A 173 21.74 -0.66 -8.02
N ALA A 174 20.87 -0.71 -9.03
CA ALA A 174 19.44 -0.85 -8.85
C ALA A 174 18.84 -1.89 -9.80
N GLU A 175 18.00 -2.78 -9.27
CA GLU A 175 17.33 -3.85 -10.01
C GLU A 175 15.85 -3.95 -9.65
N THR A 176 15.05 -4.53 -10.54
CA THR A 176 13.66 -4.88 -10.22
C THR A 176 13.64 -6.14 -9.36
N VAL A 177 12.58 -6.32 -8.58
CA VAL A 177 12.47 -7.51 -7.71
C VAL A 177 12.53 -8.80 -8.55
N GLU A 178 11.91 -8.78 -9.74
CA GLU A 178 11.89 -9.90 -10.66
C GLU A 178 13.29 -10.23 -11.21
N SER A 179 14.04 -9.22 -11.65
CA SER A 179 15.43 -9.39 -12.12
C SER A 179 16.31 -9.98 -11.02
N TYR A 180 16.14 -9.48 -9.79
CA TYR A 180 16.89 -9.94 -8.64
C TYR A 180 16.57 -11.40 -8.31
N VAL A 181 15.29 -11.79 -8.25
CA VAL A 181 14.89 -13.19 -7.98
C VAL A 181 15.38 -14.14 -9.07
N ARG A 182 15.31 -13.74 -10.35
CA ARG A 182 15.90 -14.53 -11.45
C ARG A 182 17.40 -14.74 -11.27
N SER A 183 18.12 -13.73 -10.78
CA SER A 183 19.57 -13.84 -10.51
C SER A 183 19.91 -14.83 -9.39
N LEU A 184 18.99 -15.07 -8.44
CA LEU A 184 19.16 -16.04 -7.36
C LEU A 184 19.08 -17.50 -7.82
N SER A 185 18.75 -17.75 -9.10
CA SER A 185 18.61 -19.10 -9.69
C SER A 185 17.67 -20.02 -8.91
N ARG A 186 16.64 -19.43 -8.29
CA ARG A 186 15.63 -20.11 -7.47
C ARG A 186 14.24 -19.92 -8.09
N PRO A 187 13.74 -20.91 -8.86
CA PRO A 187 12.45 -20.82 -9.54
C PRO A 187 11.27 -20.72 -8.57
N ASP A 188 11.37 -21.36 -7.40
CA ASP A 188 10.36 -21.36 -6.33
C ASP A 188 10.02 -19.96 -5.81
N LEU A 189 10.98 -19.03 -5.91
CA LEU A 189 10.77 -17.64 -5.49
C LEU A 189 10.03 -16.80 -6.53
N LEU A 190 10.00 -17.23 -7.80
CA LEU A 190 9.27 -16.52 -8.86
C LEU A 190 7.76 -16.67 -8.67
N ASP A 191 7.31 -17.82 -8.15
CA ASP A 191 5.90 -18.09 -7.87
C ASP A 191 5.36 -17.22 -6.72
N LEU A 192 6.25 -16.74 -5.84
CA LEU A 192 5.92 -15.82 -4.75
C LEU A 192 5.86 -14.35 -5.20
N LEU A 193 6.27 -14.04 -6.45
CA LEU A 193 6.23 -12.68 -6.94
C LEU A 193 4.80 -12.29 -7.30
N VAL A 194 4.29 -11.29 -6.57
CA VAL A 194 3.05 -10.63 -6.97
C VAL A 194 3.33 -9.86 -8.25
N GLN A 195 2.79 -10.33 -9.37
CA GLN A 195 2.82 -9.54 -10.60
C GLN A 195 1.97 -8.29 -10.34
N PRO A 196 2.49 -7.08 -10.64
CA PRO A 196 1.61 -5.92 -10.69
C PRO A 196 0.52 -6.27 -11.70
N ALA A 197 -0.74 -6.20 -11.29
CA ALA A 197 -1.86 -6.42 -12.19
C ALA A 197 -1.57 -5.62 -13.46
N SER A 198 -1.47 -6.30 -14.60
CA SER A 198 -1.60 -5.64 -15.89
C SER A 198 -2.81 -4.72 -15.79
N GLU A 199 -2.72 -3.51 -16.35
CA GLU A 199 -3.77 -2.48 -16.31
C GLU A 199 -5.16 -2.97 -16.77
N ASP A 200 -5.24 -4.20 -17.30
CA ASP A 200 -6.44 -4.87 -17.82
C ASP A 200 -7.14 -5.88 -16.88
N VAL A 201 -6.69 -6.07 -15.65
CA VAL A 201 -7.47 -6.85 -14.66
C VAL A 201 -8.12 -5.89 -13.68
N ASN A 202 -9.42 -5.69 -13.86
CA ASN A 202 -10.31 -4.85 -13.07
C ASN A 202 -10.53 -5.44 -11.65
N MET A 203 -9.44 -5.81 -10.95
CA MET A 203 -9.47 -6.08 -9.52
C MET A 203 -9.68 -4.75 -8.82
N GLU A 204 -10.77 -4.67 -8.05
CA GLU A 204 -11.07 -3.55 -7.17
C GLU A 204 -9.80 -3.15 -6.40
N GLU A 205 -9.33 -1.94 -6.69
CA GLU A 205 -8.17 -1.32 -6.05
C GLU A 205 -8.21 -1.62 -4.54
N VAL A 206 -7.22 -2.40 -4.06
CA VAL A 206 -6.94 -2.51 -2.62
C VAL A 206 -6.96 -1.10 -2.03
N GLU A 207 -7.96 -0.84 -1.20
CA GLU A 207 -8.40 0.50 -0.83
C GLU A 207 -7.20 1.38 -0.43
N ASP A 208 -6.92 2.40 -1.24
CA ASP A 208 -5.96 3.42 -0.91
C ASP A 208 -6.50 4.23 0.28
N LEU A 209 -6.09 3.87 1.50
CA LEU A 209 -6.54 4.46 2.77
C LEU A 209 -6.17 5.95 2.96
N ARG A 210 -5.60 6.60 1.94
CA ARG A 210 -5.27 8.03 1.97
C ARG A 210 -6.56 8.88 2.06
N PRO A 211 -6.69 9.79 3.05
CA PRO A 211 -7.86 10.65 3.22
C PRO A 211 -8.20 11.53 2.00
N SER A 212 -7.22 11.80 1.13
CA SER A 212 -7.30 12.71 -0.01
C SER A 212 -7.87 12.07 -1.29
N LYS A 213 -8.04 10.75 -1.32
CA LYS A 213 -8.66 10.02 -2.45
C LYS A 213 -9.62 8.94 -1.94
N ARG A 214 -10.48 9.26 -0.98
CA ARG A 214 -11.71 8.46 -0.83
C ARG A 214 -12.51 8.66 -2.11
N LYS A 215 -12.36 7.75 -3.06
CA LYS A 215 -13.30 7.60 -4.18
C LYS A 215 -14.68 7.58 -3.53
N ILE A 216 -15.56 8.50 -3.91
CA ILE A 216 -16.92 8.49 -3.37
C ILE A 216 -17.56 7.27 -4.01
N ILE A 217 -17.51 6.13 -3.30
CA ILE A 217 -18.02 4.83 -3.78
C ILE A 217 -19.55 4.87 -3.86
N TYR A 218 -20.18 5.62 -2.95
CA TYR A 218 -21.63 5.67 -2.79
C TYR A 218 -22.21 6.98 -3.30
N THR A 219 -23.16 6.88 -4.22
CA THR A 219 -23.91 8.02 -4.72
C THR A 219 -24.72 8.67 -3.59
N GLU A 220 -24.80 10.00 -3.61
CA GLU A 220 -25.61 10.75 -2.66
C GLU A 220 -27.09 10.35 -2.75
N HIS A 221 -27.77 10.26 -1.60
CA HIS A 221 -29.19 9.92 -1.60
C HIS A 221 -30.01 11.09 -2.14
N LYS A 222 -31.01 10.76 -2.96
CA LYS A 222 -31.94 11.75 -3.49
C LYS A 222 -32.75 12.40 -2.35
N PRO A 223 -33.14 13.67 -2.47
CA PRO A 223 -33.97 14.33 -1.48
C PRO A 223 -35.35 13.67 -1.41
N MET A 224 -35.96 13.69 -0.21
CA MET A 224 -37.26 13.07 0.02
C MET A 224 -38.35 13.54 -0.94
N SER A 225 -38.33 14.81 -1.36
CA SER A 225 -39.28 15.35 -2.33
C SER A 225 -39.23 14.65 -3.69
N GLU A 226 -38.03 14.29 -4.16
CA GLU A 226 -37.83 13.58 -5.42
C GLU A 226 -38.23 12.11 -5.27
N ILE A 227 -37.87 11.47 -4.16
CA ILE A 227 -38.26 10.09 -3.85
C ILE A 227 -39.79 9.98 -3.82
N THR A 228 -40.48 10.84 -3.08
CA THR A 228 -41.94 10.84 -3.01
C THR A 228 -42.57 11.08 -4.38
N SER A 229 -42.09 12.05 -5.15
CA SER A 229 -42.62 12.27 -6.51
C SER A 229 -42.36 11.08 -7.44
N GLY A 230 -41.21 10.42 -7.32
CA GLY A 230 -40.86 9.25 -8.13
C GLY A 230 -41.69 8.02 -7.77
N LEU A 231 -42.01 7.83 -6.48
CA LEU A 231 -42.94 6.78 -6.02
C LEU A 231 -44.35 7.00 -6.56
N HIS A 232 -44.88 8.23 -6.51
CA HIS A 232 -46.21 8.54 -7.07
C HIS A 232 -46.28 8.37 -8.59
N ARG A 233 -45.16 8.61 -9.29
CA ARG A 233 -45.05 8.43 -10.75
C ARG A 233 -44.73 6.99 -11.15
N GLY A 234 -44.50 6.09 -10.20
CA GLY A 234 -44.10 4.70 -10.46
C GLY A 234 -42.70 4.53 -11.04
N ILE A 235 -41.84 5.54 -10.90
CA ILE A 235 -40.42 5.51 -11.31
C ILE A 235 -39.59 4.78 -10.26
N TYR A 236 -39.92 5.00 -8.98
CA TYR A 236 -39.29 4.31 -7.86
C TYR A 236 -40.23 3.28 -7.26
N HIS A 237 -39.63 2.27 -6.66
CA HIS A 237 -40.32 1.19 -5.98
C HIS A 237 -39.85 1.12 -4.54
N GLN A 238 -40.79 1.20 -3.60
CA GLN A 238 -40.47 1.13 -2.18
C GLN A 238 -40.63 -0.32 -1.70
N GLY A 239 -39.69 -0.78 -0.89
CA GLY A 239 -39.74 -2.12 -0.32
C GLY A 239 -38.77 -2.32 0.84
N LYS A 240 -38.95 -3.42 1.55
CA LYS A 240 -38.02 -3.85 2.61
C LYS A 240 -36.86 -4.61 1.98
N LEU A 241 -35.63 -4.14 2.22
CA LEU A 241 -34.40 -4.81 1.78
C LEU A 241 -34.14 -6.06 2.64
N ARG A 242 -33.89 -7.18 1.99
CA ARG A 242 -33.49 -8.46 2.59
C ARG A 242 -32.15 -8.88 2.01
N VAL A 243 -31.09 -8.86 2.81
CA VAL A 243 -29.75 -9.22 2.34
C VAL A 243 -29.58 -10.74 2.38
N ASN A 244 -28.94 -11.31 1.35
CA ASN A 244 -28.64 -12.74 1.30
C ASN A 244 -27.68 -13.11 2.44
N ARG A 245 -27.99 -14.20 3.16
CA ARG A 245 -27.17 -14.70 4.28
C ARG A 245 -25.82 -15.23 3.83
N TYR A 246 -25.73 -15.74 2.60
CA TYR A 246 -24.52 -16.36 2.06
C TYR A 246 -23.69 -15.39 1.23
N ASN A 247 -24.33 -14.36 0.66
CA ASN A 247 -23.67 -13.35 -0.15
C ASN A 247 -24.04 -11.93 0.33
N PRO A 248 -23.13 -11.23 1.04
CA PRO A 248 -23.37 -9.87 1.51
C PRO A 248 -23.55 -8.82 0.40
N PHE A 249 -23.20 -9.16 -0.85
CA PHE A 249 -23.34 -8.29 -2.01
C PHE A 249 -24.59 -8.55 -2.84
N GLU A 250 -25.48 -9.41 -2.36
CA GLU A 250 -26.74 -9.72 -3.00
C GLU A 250 -27.88 -9.43 -2.03
N ALA A 251 -28.89 -8.71 -2.48
CA ALA A 251 -30.06 -8.38 -1.69
C ALA A 251 -31.32 -8.37 -2.53
N TYR A 252 -32.46 -8.57 -1.85
CA TYR A 252 -33.78 -8.64 -2.46
C TYR A 252 -34.68 -7.56 -1.87
N VAL A 253 -35.42 -6.86 -2.72
CA VAL A 253 -36.42 -5.87 -2.32
C VAL A 253 -37.78 -6.33 -2.80
N GLY A 254 -38.66 -6.65 -1.86
CA GLY A 254 -40.07 -6.92 -2.18
C GLY A 254 -40.80 -5.61 -2.41
N SER A 255 -41.32 -5.40 -3.63
CA SER A 255 -42.11 -4.21 -3.99
C SER A 255 -43.57 -4.58 -4.22
N GLU A 256 -44.48 -3.92 -3.49
CA GLU A 256 -45.93 -4.09 -3.69
C GLU A 256 -46.38 -3.62 -5.09
N SER A 257 -45.61 -2.74 -5.73
CA SER A 257 -45.95 -2.16 -7.04
C SER A 257 -45.66 -3.06 -8.23
N ILE A 258 -44.68 -3.98 -8.11
CA ILE A 258 -44.24 -4.86 -9.20
C ILE A 258 -44.83 -6.27 -9.02
N GLY A 259 -45.06 -6.70 -7.78
CA GLY A 259 -45.56 -8.05 -7.49
C GLY A 259 -44.47 -9.13 -7.44
N ASP A 260 -43.25 -8.81 -7.85
CA ASP A 260 -42.06 -9.66 -7.79
C ASP A 260 -40.93 -9.04 -6.95
N GLU A 261 -39.92 -9.84 -6.63
CA GLU A 261 -38.73 -9.42 -5.87
C GLU A 261 -37.68 -8.79 -6.80
N ILE A 262 -37.22 -7.59 -6.46
CA ILE A 262 -36.16 -6.88 -7.19
C ILE A 262 -34.81 -7.32 -6.60
N ILE A 263 -33.94 -7.88 -7.44
CA ILE A 263 -32.60 -8.30 -7.04
C ILE A 263 -31.65 -7.10 -7.18
N ILE A 264 -30.88 -6.84 -6.13
CA ILE A 264 -29.83 -5.82 -6.09
C ILE A 264 -28.49 -6.53 -5.90
N TYR A 265 -27.58 -6.30 -6.86
CA TYR A 265 -26.23 -6.84 -6.81
C TYR A 265 -25.19 -5.73 -6.64
N GLY A 266 -24.19 -6.00 -5.81
CA GLY A 266 -23.02 -5.16 -5.59
C GLY A 266 -23.20 -4.10 -4.51
N ARG A 267 -22.11 -3.83 -3.78
CA ARG A 267 -22.07 -2.84 -2.69
C ARG A 267 -22.55 -1.45 -3.12
N THR A 268 -22.22 -1.03 -4.35
CA THR A 268 -22.55 0.30 -4.88
C THR A 268 -24.05 0.48 -5.05
N ASN A 269 -24.74 -0.53 -5.58
CA ASN A 269 -26.18 -0.47 -5.84
C ASN A 269 -27.01 -0.61 -4.55
N MET A 270 -26.51 -1.34 -3.55
CA MET A 270 -27.11 -1.37 -2.22
C MET A 270 -27.02 -0.03 -1.48
N ASN A 271 -26.11 0.85 -1.90
CA ASN A 271 -25.93 2.22 -1.43
C ASN A 271 -26.18 2.43 0.08
N ARG A 272 -25.33 1.84 0.92
CA ARG A 272 -25.33 2.01 2.39
C ARG A 272 -26.61 1.50 3.09
N ALA A 273 -27.48 0.78 2.42
CA ALA A 273 -28.65 0.16 3.04
C ALA A 273 -28.28 -1.11 3.83
N PHE A 274 -29.01 -1.37 4.91
CA PHE A 274 -28.87 -2.53 5.78
C PHE A 274 -30.05 -3.49 5.65
N ASP A 275 -29.84 -4.73 6.11
CA ASP A 275 -30.92 -5.70 6.19
C ASP A 275 -32.08 -5.18 7.03
N GLY A 276 -33.28 -5.22 6.45
CA GLY A 276 -34.51 -4.75 7.06
C GLY A 276 -34.83 -3.28 6.83
N ASP A 277 -33.96 -2.49 6.19
CA ASP A 277 -34.23 -1.11 5.84
C ASP A 277 -35.37 -1.00 4.81
N ILE A 278 -36.13 0.09 4.90
CA ILE A 278 -37.11 0.47 3.88
C ILE A 278 -36.39 1.35 2.86
N VAL A 279 -36.23 0.82 1.65
CA VAL A 279 -35.48 1.47 0.57
C VAL A 279 -36.40 1.83 -0.58
N ALA A 280 -36.03 2.88 -1.34
CA ALA A 280 -36.62 3.20 -2.62
C ALA A 280 -35.61 2.86 -3.72
N VAL A 281 -36.00 1.98 -4.64
CA VAL A 281 -35.13 1.47 -5.70
C VAL A 281 -35.61 1.95 -7.07
N GLU A 282 -34.66 2.16 -7.96
CA GLU A 282 -34.87 2.48 -9.38
C GLU A 282 -34.44 1.26 -10.21
N LEU A 283 -35.26 0.85 -11.17
CA LEU A 283 -34.90 -0.25 -12.05
C LEU A 283 -33.85 0.20 -13.05
N LEU A 284 -32.78 -0.59 -13.19
CA LEU A 284 -31.80 -0.40 -14.24
C LEU A 284 -32.40 -0.71 -15.62
N PRO A 285 -31.81 -0.24 -16.72
CA PRO A 285 -32.19 -0.64 -18.07
C PRO A 285 -32.14 -2.18 -18.23
N GLN A 286 -33.01 -2.74 -19.07
CA GLN A 286 -33.13 -4.20 -19.27
C GLN A 286 -31.82 -4.87 -19.69
N ASP A 287 -30.96 -4.16 -20.42
CA ASP A 287 -29.64 -4.66 -20.85
C ASP A 287 -28.68 -4.94 -19.67
N GLN A 288 -28.97 -4.40 -18.48
CA GLN A 288 -28.19 -4.57 -17.26
C GLN A 288 -28.85 -5.55 -16.29
N TRP A 289 -29.94 -6.22 -16.70
CA TRP A 289 -30.59 -7.21 -15.87
C TRP A 289 -29.81 -8.51 -15.93
N HIS A 290 -29.47 -9.04 -14.77
CA HIS A 290 -28.82 -10.35 -14.66
C HIS A 290 -29.88 -11.45 -14.67
N GLU A 291 -29.73 -12.43 -15.56
CA GLU A 291 -30.55 -13.64 -15.53
C GLU A 291 -30.14 -14.54 -14.34
N GLU A 292 -31.11 -15.21 -13.72
CA GLU A 292 -30.89 -16.17 -12.60
C GLU A 292 -29.85 -17.26 -12.92
N LYS A 293 -29.58 -17.54 -14.20
CA LYS A 293 -28.66 -18.62 -14.64
C LYS A 293 -27.20 -18.21 -14.75
N SER A 294 -26.86 -16.92 -14.68
CA SER A 294 -25.46 -16.48 -14.68
C SER A 294 -24.79 -16.62 -13.29
N LEU A 295 -25.56 -17.01 -12.26
CA LEU A 295 -25.18 -16.95 -10.86
C LEU A 295 -24.35 -18.13 -10.34
N ALA A 296 -24.19 -19.22 -11.10
CA ALA A 296 -23.36 -20.37 -10.68
C ALA A 296 -21.93 -20.36 -11.25
N LEU A 297 -21.65 -19.55 -12.28
CA LEU A 297 -20.38 -19.60 -13.02
C LEU A 297 -19.38 -18.49 -12.66
N ALA A 298 -19.77 -17.53 -11.81
CA ALA A 298 -18.86 -16.50 -11.30
C ALA A 298 -18.04 -16.96 -10.08
N ASP A 299 -18.33 -18.14 -9.52
CA ASP A 299 -17.70 -18.67 -8.29
C ASP A 299 -16.53 -19.64 -8.56
N GLU A 300 -16.28 -20.03 -9.82
CA GLU A 300 -15.14 -20.89 -10.20
C GLU A 300 -13.95 -20.12 -10.79
N GLY A 301 -13.95 -18.78 -10.71
CA GLY A 301 -12.85 -17.93 -11.21
C GLY A 301 -11.80 -17.54 -10.15
N GLY A 302 -11.85 -18.12 -8.95
CA GLY A 302 -10.98 -17.76 -7.83
C GLY A 302 -10.49 -19.00 -7.07
N SER A 303 -9.57 -19.75 -7.67
CA SER A 303 -8.71 -20.71 -6.98
C SER A 303 -7.26 -20.43 -7.33
#